data_AF-A0A956KQ93-F1
#
_entry.id   AF-A0A956KQ93-F1
#
_cell.length_a   1.000
_cell.length_b   1.000
_cell.length_c   1.000
_cell.angle_alpha   90.00
_cell.angle_beta   90.00
_cell.angle_gamma   90.00
#
_symmetry.space_group_name_H-M   'P 1'
#
loop_
_entity.id
_entity.type
_entity.pdbx_description
1 polymer ?
#
loop_
_entity_poly.entity_id
_entity_poly.type
_entity_poly.pdbx_seq_one_letter_code
_entity_poly.pdbx_strand_id
1 'polypeptide(L)'
;NPDLCADVHLDEIGQPYADSHGRTLPRYCQWTGPDAPVLDSDVCCTIDQDGAHCSLPDDGGRCSLGFKMYCAHGTVFGGGVTCMKPFPSACDQGFCQEGFSYDPEGVEQTICCTEQGCETIDTLSIPDCVDAGGQYLWCNNGVSNLDGTTDCLD
;
A
#
# COMPACT_ATOMS: atom_id res chain seq x y z
N ASN A 1 -16.61 12.46 -0.12
CA ASN A 1 -15.48 13.41 -0.10
C ASN A 1 -14.39 12.91 -1.05
N PRO A 2 -13.40 13.72 -1.46
CA PRO A 2 -12.27 13.20 -2.25
C PRO A 2 -11.58 12.05 -1.50
N ASP A 3 -11.18 11.01 -2.23
CA ASP A 3 -10.50 9.83 -1.67
C ASP A 3 -9.05 10.19 -1.29
N LEU A 4 -8.66 9.91 -0.05
CA LEU A 4 -7.30 10.16 0.43
C LEU A 4 -6.27 9.31 -0.32
N CYS A 5 -6.63 8.08 -0.67
CA CYS A 5 -5.74 7.14 -1.35
C CYS A 5 -5.72 7.31 -2.87
N ALA A 6 -6.37 8.35 -3.40
CA ALA A 6 -6.35 8.67 -4.83
C ALA A 6 -5.20 9.61 -5.23
N ASP A 7 -4.50 10.24 -4.27
CA ASP A 7 -3.23 10.95 -4.54
C ASP A 7 -2.09 9.92 -4.57
N VAL A 8 -1.37 9.85 -5.69
CA VAL A 8 -0.47 8.76 -6.06
C VAL A 8 0.91 9.29 -6.43
N HIS A 9 1.92 8.42 -6.40
CA HIS A 9 3.25 8.78 -6.87
C HIS A 9 3.23 9.04 -8.38
N LEU A 10 3.85 10.16 -8.78
CA LEU A 10 3.90 10.64 -10.16
C LEU A 10 5.35 10.69 -10.65
N ASP A 11 5.52 10.51 -11.96
CA ASP A 11 6.79 10.69 -12.65
C ASP A 11 7.15 12.17 -12.88
N GLU A 12 8.29 12.41 -13.54
CA GLU A 12 8.80 13.76 -13.81
C GLU A 12 7.88 14.62 -14.70
N ILE A 13 7.00 13.99 -15.49
CA ILE A 13 6.03 14.68 -16.36
C ILE A 13 4.61 14.71 -15.76
N GLY A 14 4.45 14.24 -14.53
CA GLY A 14 3.19 14.24 -13.78
C GLY A 14 2.24 13.09 -14.11
N GLN A 15 2.70 12.01 -14.76
CA GLN A 15 1.91 10.80 -14.95
C GLN A 15 2.03 9.87 -13.74
N PRO A 16 0.95 9.16 -13.36
CA PRO A 16 1.04 8.16 -12.31
C PRO A 16 2.02 7.03 -12.64
N TYR A 17 2.82 6.63 -11.66
CA TYR A 17 3.50 5.34 -11.69
C TYR A 17 2.46 4.23 -11.53
N ALA A 18 2.00 3.73 -12.67
CA ALA A 18 1.06 2.64 -12.77
C ALA A 18 1.79 1.37 -13.18
N ASP A 19 1.51 0.27 -12.48
CA ASP A 19 2.05 -1.05 -12.83
C ASP A 19 1.46 -1.59 -14.14
N SER A 20 1.89 -2.79 -14.56
CA SER A 20 1.39 -3.44 -15.77
C SER A 20 -0.12 -3.72 -15.80
N HIS A 21 -0.82 -3.56 -14.67
CA HIS A 21 -2.26 -3.73 -14.51
C HIS A 21 -3.00 -2.39 -14.26
N GLY A 22 -2.31 -1.26 -14.35
CA GLY A 22 -2.87 0.07 -14.11
C GLY A 22 -3.07 0.41 -12.63
N ARG A 23 -2.48 -0.36 -11.70
CA ARG A 23 -2.52 -0.06 -10.26
C ARG A 23 -1.44 0.94 -9.91
N THR A 24 -1.77 1.85 -9.00
CA THR A 24 -0.87 2.93 -8.57
C THR A 24 -0.64 2.86 -7.07
N LEU A 25 0.50 3.38 -6.60
CA LEU A 25 0.83 3.47 -5.18
C LEU A 25 0.39 4.83 -4.61
N PRO A 26 -0.45 4.86 -3.56
CA PRO A 26 -0.90 6.09 -2.93
C PRO A 26 0.21 6.73 -2.10
N ARG A 27 0.23 8.06 -2.04
CA ARG A 27 1.22 8.83 -1.26
C ARG A 27 0.90 8.94 0.23
N TYR A 28 -0.40 8.93 0.57
CA TYR A 28 -0.88 9.27 1.91
C TYR A 28 -1.54 8.10 2.64
N CYS A 29 -1.68 6.95 1.98
CA CYS A 29 -2.26 5.76 2.59
C CYS A 29 -1.20 4.70 2.76
N GLN A 30 -1.29 3.95 3.85
CA GLN A 30 -0.45 2.80 4.08
C GLN A 30 -0.78 1.71 3.05
N TRP A 31 0.24 1.15 2.43
CA TRP A 31 0.07 0.00 1.55
C TRP A 31 -0.11 -1.26 2.39
N THR A 32 -1.08 -2.10 2.02
CA THR A 32 -1.43 -3.29 2.81
C THR A 32 -1.98 -4.40 1.91
N GLY A 33 -2.29 -5.54 2.52
CA GLY A 33 -2.83 -6.72 1.84
C GLY A 33 -4.32 -6.65 1.55
N PRO A 34 -4.85 -7.71 0.90
CA PRO A 34 -6.26 -7.79 0.49
C PRO A 34 -7.22 -7.78 1.68
N ASP A 35 -6.75 -8.19 2.87
CA ASP A 35 -7.54 -8.28 4.10
C ASP A 35 -7.60 -6.97 4.89
N ALA A 36 -7.25 -5.84 4.27
CA ALA A 36 -7.30 -4.51 4.87
C ALA A 36 -8.67 -4.21 5.49
N PRO A 37 -8.75 -3.80 6.77
CA PRO A 37 -10.01 -3.48 7.43
C PRO A 37 -10.78 -2.39 6.67
N VAL A 38 -12.07 -2.64 6.42
CA VAL A 38 -12.96 -1.65 5.80
C VAL A 38 -13.33 -0.61 6.85
N LEU A 39 -13.13 0.67 6.52
CA LEU A 39 -13.59 1.79 7.32
C LEU A 39 -14.83 2.44 6.71
N ASP A 40 -14.84 2.63 5.38
CA ASP A 40 -15.94 3.23 4.60
C ASP A 40 -16.51 4.49 5.27
N SER A 41 -15.62 5.44 5.60
CA SER A 41 -16.01 6.66 6.31
C SER A 41 -15.27 7.88 5.77
N ASP A 42 -15.93 9.03 5.95
CA ASP A 42 -15.24 10.30 5.90
C ASP A 42 -14.33 10.44 7.13
N VAL A 43 -13.16 11.05 6.91
CA VAL A 43 -12.11 11.32 7.89
C VAL A 43 -11.67 12.77 7.77
N CYS A 44 -11.14 13.32 8.85
CA CYS A 44 -10.60 14.68 8.89
C CYS A 44 -9.08 14.61 8.87
N CYS A 45 -8.47 15.08 7.79
CA CYS A 45 -7.04 14.97 7.56
C CYS A 45 -6.36 16.33 7.46
N THR A 46 -5.17 16.44 8.03
CA THR A 46 -4.16 17.44 7.67
C THR A 46 -3.08 16.75 6.85
N ILE A 47 -2.66 17.39 5.76
CA ILE A 47 -1.61 16.89 4.88
C ILE A 47 -0.46 17.89 4.89
N ASP A 48 0.74 17.40 5.16
CA ASP A 48 1.98 18.17 5.15
C ASP A 48 3.13 17.36 4.51
N GLN A 49 4.38 17.69 4.84
CA GLN A 49 5.56 17.03 4.27
C GLN A 49 5.77 15.63 4.83
N ASP A 50 5.25 15.34 6.03
CA ASP A 50 5.43 14.06 6.72
C ASP A 50 4.31 13.05 6.36
N GLY A 51 3.25 13.52 5.71
CA GLY A 51 2.17 12.69 5.16
C GLY A 51 0.79 13.21 5.50
N ALA A 52 -0.18 12.29 5.63
CA ALA A 52 -1.52 12.61 6.09
C ALA A 52 -1.74 12.15 7.54
N HIS A 53 -2.21 13.07 8.37
CA HIS A 53 -2.63 12.79 9.74
C HIS A 53 -4.15 12.92 9.81
N CYS A 54 -4.84 11.79 10.03
CA CYS A 54 -6.29 11.73 9.97
C CYS A 54 -6.91 11.35 11.32
N SER A 55 -8.14 11.80 11.53
CA SER A 55 -8.99 11.46 12.68
C SER A 55 -10.44 11.32 12.24
N LEU A 56 -11.28 10.73 13.08
CA LEU A 56 -12.72 10.70 12.80
C LEU A 56 -13.33 12.10 12.94
N PRO A 57 -14.34 12.45 12.14
CA PRO A 57 -15.12 13.67 12.35
C PRO A 57 -15.81 13.69 13.71
N ASP A 58 -16.26 14.87 14.16
CA ASP A 58 -17.10 14.98 15.37
C ASP A 58 -18.48 14.31 15.19
N ASP A 59 -19.28 14.22 16.26
CA ASP A 59 -20.63 13.63 16.20
C ASP A 59 -21.58 14.32 15.20
N GLY A 60 -21.24 15.55 14.78
CA GLY A 60 -21.95 16.29 13.74
C GLY A 60 -21.36 16.11 12.33
N GLY A 61 -20.38 15.22 12.17
CA GLY A 61 -19.67 14.97 10.92
C GLY A 61 -18.74 16.10 10.50
N ARG A 62 -18.26 16.95 11.41
CA ARG A 62 -17.42 18.12 11.10
C ARG A 62 -15.96 17.86 11.47
N CYS A 63 -15.08 18.50 10.71
CA CYS A 63 -13.66 18.53 11.02
C CYS A 63 -13.34 19.71 11.93
N SER A 64 -12.84 19.42 13.12
CA SER A 64 -12.27 20.42 14.04
C SER A 64 -10.94 20.96 13.51
N LEU A 65 -10.20 20.15 12.74
CA LEU A 65 -8.95 20.48 12.06
C LEU A 65 -8.89 19.79 10.70
N GLY A 66 -8.23 20.44 9.74
CA GLY A 66 -8.00 19.86 8.42
C GLY A 66 -9.22 19.91 7.52
N PHE A 67 -9.26 19.03 6.53
CA PHE A 67 -10.33 18.92 5.57
C PHE A 67 -10.85 17.48 5.51
N LYS A 68 -12.08 17.35 5.04
CA LYS A 68 -12.75 16.07 4.97
C LYS A 68 -12.29 15.28 3.75
N MET A 69 -11.77 14.09 3.97
CA MET A 69 -11.38 13.12 2.96
C MET A 69 -12.21 11.84 3.15
N TYR A 70 -12.28 11.00 2.12
CA TYR A 70 -12.89 9.68 2.20
C TYR A 70 -11.81 8.61 2.36
N CYS A 71 -12.10 7.61 3.19
CA CYS A 71 -11.21 6.52 3.54
C CYS A 71 -11.96 5.18 3.44
N ALA A 72 -11.72 4.44 2.36
CA ALA A 72 -12.39 3.17 2.11
C ALA A 72 -11.94 2.07 3.08
N HIS A 73 -10.61 1.94 3.24
CA HIS A 73 -9.99 0.98 4.16
C HIS A 73 -9.14 1.74 5.17
N GLY A 74 -9.14 1.27 6.41
CA GLY A 74 -8.33 1.86 7.46
C GLY A 74 -8.67 1.35 8.85
N THR A 75 -7.82 1.71 9.80
CA THR A 75 -7.98 1.38 11.21
C THR A 75 -8.05 2.64 12.05
N VAL A 76 -8.87 2.59 13.10
CA VAL A 76 -8.97 3.67 14.10
C VAL A 76 -8.22 3.22 15.36
N PHE A 77 -7.24 3.99 15.80
CA PHE A 77 -6.51 3.72 17.03
C PHE A 77 -6.17 5.01 17.77
N GLY A 78 -6.48 5.07 19.07
CA GLY A 78 -6.16 6.23 19.90
C GLY A 78 -6.77 7.56 19.41
N GLY A 79 -7.86 7.53 18.63
CA GLY A 79 -8.49 8.70 18.01
C GLY A 79 -7.89 9.11 16.66
N GLY A 80 -6.77 8.50 16.25
CA GLY A 80 -6.21 8.62 14.91
C GLY A 80 -6.82 7.60 13.94
N VAL A 81 -6.79 7.94 12.66
CA VAL A 81 -7.18 7.05 11.56
C VAL A 81 -5.98 6.85 10.64
N THR A 82 -5.65 5.60 10.37
CA THR A 82 -4.69 5.23 9.31
C THR A 82 -5.49 4.69 8.13
N CYS A 83 -5.51 5.45 7.03
CA CYS A 83 -6.10 4.98 5.79
C CYS A 83 -5.14 4.06 5.04
N MET A 84 -5.71 3.06 4.39
CA MET A 84 -5.00 1.94 3.82
C MET A 84 -5.42 1.71 2.37
N LYS A 85 -4.48 1.23 1.55
CA LYS A 85 -4.73 0.79 0.19
C LYS A 85 -4.36 -0.69 0.07
N PRO A 86 -5.36 -1.58 -0.06
CA PRO A 86 -5.10 -3.00 -0.26
C PRO A 86 -4.52 -3.26 -1.64
N PHE A 87 -3.53 -4.15 -1.71
CA PHE A 87 -2.98 -4.74 -2.92
C PHE A 87 -3.33 -6.23 -3.00
N PRO A 88 -3.47 -6.80 -4.20
CA PRO A 88 -3.74 -8.23 -4.35
C PRO A 88 -2.62 -9.10 -3.77
N SER A 89 -2.99 -10.26 -3.22
CA SER A 89 -2.05 -11.25 -2.71
C SER A 89 -1.11 -11.74 -3.81
N ALA A 90 0.19 -11.79 -3.52
CA ALA A 90 1.18 -12.40 -4.40
C ALA A 90 0.91 -13.90 -4.59
N CYS A 91 0.44 -14.60 -3.55
CA CYS A 91 0.12 -16.02 -3.61
C CYS A 91 -1.06 -16.29 -4.54
N ASP A 92 -2.11 -15.47 -4.47
CA ASP A 92 -3.28 -15.59 -5.36
C ASP A 92 -2.93 -15.33 -6.83
N GLN A 93 -1.83 -14.61 -7.07
CA GLN A 93 -1.29 -14.36 -8.41
C GLN A 93 -0.24 -15.39 -8.85
N GLY A 94 0.05 -16.42 -8.04
CA GLY A 94 0.97 -17.50 -8.37
C GLY A 94 2.45 -17.18 -8.15
N PHE A 95 2.76 -16.14 -7.36
CA PHE A 95 4.14 -15.76 -7.03
C PHE A 95 4.66 -16.34 -5.70
N CYS A 96 3.85 -17.11 -4.98
CA CYS A 96 4.31 -17.74 -3.74
C CYS A 96 5.02 -19.07 -3.98
N GLN A 97 6.05 -19.32 -3.17
CA GLN A 97 6.77 -20.57 -3.17
C GLN A 97 6.16 -21.52 -2.14
N GLU A 98 5.78 -22.72 -2.58
CA GLU A 98 5.41 -23.80 -1.67
C GLU A 98 6.69 -24.36 -1.01
N GLY A 99 6.71 -24.43 0.33
CA GLY A 99 7.49 -25.48 1.00
C GLY A 99 8.76 -25.10 1.76
N PHE A 100 8.91 -23.87 2.26
CA PHE A 100 9.92 -23.61 3.30
C PHE A 100 9.27 -23.61 4.69
N SER A 101 9.46 -24.69 5.45
CA SER A 101 9.05 -24.80 6.86
C SER A 101 9.99 -24.05 7.82
N TYR A 102 10.71 -23.05 7.31
CA TYR A 102 11.47 -22.18 8.20
C TYR A 102 10.48 -21.16 8.74
N ASP A 103 10.57 -20.86 10.02
CA ASP A 103 9.86 -19.77 10.69
C ASP A 103 10.81 -18.57 10.76
N PRO A 104 11.16 -17.90 9.63
CA PRO A 104 11.60 -16.53 9.77
C PRO A 104 10.35 -15.72 10.12
N GLU A 105 10.47 -14.75 11.02
CA GLU A 105 9.46 -13.72 11.21
C GLU A 105 9.22 -13.04 9.85
N GLY A 106 8.27 -13.59 9.08
CA GLY A 106 7.93 -13.10 7.75
C GLY A 106 7.49 -11.66 7.87
N VAL A 107 7.88 -10.85 6.89
CA VAL A 107 7.49 -9.44 6.87
C VAL A 107 6.34 -9.27 5.90
N GLU A 108 5.26 -8.66 6.38
CA GLU A 108 4.18 -8.23 5.52
C GLU A 108 4.61 -6.96 4.77
N GLN A 109 4.59 -7.00 3.44
CA GLN A 109 5.11 -5.91 2.64
C GLN A 109 4.53 -5.89 1.22
N THR A 110 4.54 -4.69 0.62
CA THR A 110 4.28 -4.55 -0.81
C THR A 110 5.54 -4.94 -1.57
N ILE A 111 5.37 -5.60 -2.70
CA ILE A 111 6.44 -6.07 -3.58
C ILE A 111 6.14 -5.69 -5.03
N CYS A 112 7.21 -5.60 -5.82
CA CYS A 112 7.16 -5.57 -7.27
C CYS A 112 7.43 -6.98 -7.80
N CYS A 113 6.51 -7.57 -8.56
CA CYS A 113 6.73 -8.87 -9.20
C CYS A 113 6.79 -8.76 -10.72
N THR A 114 7.76 -9.45 -11.32
CA THR A 114 7.97 -9.59 -12.76
C THR A 114 8.07 -11.08 -13.12
N GLU A 115 8.27 -11.40 -14.40
CA GLU A 115 8.60 -12.78 -14.82
C GLU A 115 9.93 -13.30 -14.25
N GLN A 116 10.79 -12.41 -13.75
CA GLN A 116 12.12 -12.77 -13.23
C GLN A 116 12.14 -13.00 -11.72
N GLY A 117 11.05 -12.68 -11.02
CA GLY A 117 10.95 -12.77 -9.57
C GLY A 117 10.27 -11.55 -8.96
N CYS A 118 10.24 -11.52 -7.62
CA CYS A 118 9.68 -10.42 -6.86
C CYS A 118 10.76 -9.72 -6.04
N GLU A 119 10.61 -8.42 -5.85
CA GLU A 119 11.50 -7.58 -5.05
C GLU A 119 10.68 -6.67 -4.13
N THR A 120 11.23 -6.34 -2.97
CA THR A 120 10.60 -5.35 -2.07
C THR A 120 10.52 -3.99 -2.76
N ILE A 121 9.39 -3.31 -2.63
CA ILE A 121 9.21 -1.97 -3.19
C ILE A 121 9.08 -0.92 -2.09
N ASP A 122 9.76 0.19 -2.28
CA ASP A 122 9.61 1.41 -1.50
C ASP A 122 9.36 2.59 -2.45
N THR A 123 9.29 3.81 -1.90
CA THR A 123 9.01 5.01 -2.70
C THR A 123 10.10 5.36 -3.72
N LEU A 124 11.33 4.88 -3.52
CA LEU A 124 12.47 5.12 -4.41
C LEU A 124 12.53 4.10 -5.54
N SER A 125 12.09 2.85 -5.31
CA SER A 125 12.09 1.78 -6.32
C SER A 125 10.79 1.67 -7.15
N ILE A 126 9.81 2.57 -6.92
CA ILE A 126 8.59 2.66 -7.74
C ILE A 126 8.89 2.74 -9.24
N PRO A 127 9.79 3.63 -9.72
CA PRO A 127 10.04 3.78 -11.15
C PRO A 127 10.63 2.50 -11.75
N ASP A 128 11.58 1.87 -11.05
CA ASP A 128 12.25 0.64 -11.51
C ASP A 128 11.24 -0.49 -11.71
N CYS A 129 10.27 -0.62 -10.80
CA CYS A 129 9.20 -1.60 -10.94
C CYS A 129 8.34 -1.37 -12.19
N VAL A 130 7.96 -0.11 -12.45
CA VAL A 130 7.13 0.24 -13.63
C VAL A 130 7.90 0.00 -14.92
N ASP A 131 9.16 0.42 -14.96
CA ASP A 131 10.04 0.28 -16.14
C ASP A 131 10.31 -1.20 -16.46
N ALA A 132 10.39 -2.05 -15.44
CA ALA A 132 10.49 -3.50 -15.60
C ALA A 132 9.16 -4.18 -16.02
N GLY A 133 8.06 -3.42 -16.14
CA GLY A 133 6.74 -3.96 -16.43
C GLY A 133 6.16 -4.78 -15.27
N GLY A 134 6.57 -4.48 -14.05
CA GLY A 134 6.19 -5.22 -12.85
C GLY A 134 4.73 -5.05 -12.44
N GLN A 135 4.38 -5.75 -11.37
CA GLN A 135 3.06 -5.72 -10.73
C GLN A 135 3.20 -5.42 -9.25
N TYR A 136 2.37 -4.52 -8.73
CA TYR A 136 2.30 -4.26 -7.30
C TYR A 136 1.42 -5.31 -6.62
N LEU A 137 2.04 -6.10 -5.74
CA LEU A 137 1.38 -7.17 -5.00
C LEU A 137 1.70 -7.06 -3.51
N TRP A 138 0.95 -7.78 -2.69
CA TRP A 138 1.19 -7.90 -1.26
C TRP A 138 1.71 -9.28 -0.89
N CYS A 139 2.76 -9.29 -0.10
CA CYS A 139 3.40 -10.48 0.47
C CYS A 139 3.10 -10.52 1.96
N ASN A 140 2.40 -11.55 2.46
CA ASN A 140 2.16 -11.68 3.91
C ASN A 140 3.39 -12.23 4.64
N ASN A 141 4.10 -13.18 4.03
CA ASN A 141 5.27 -13.84 4.62
C ASN A 141 6.48 -13.66 3.69
N GLY A 142 6.94 -12.41 3.54
CA GLY A 142 8.10 -12.10 2.71
C GLY A 142 9.42 -12.47 3.37
N VAL A 143 10.29 -13.15 2.62
CA VAL A 143 11.67 -13.46 3.00
C VAL A 143 12.62 -12.87 1.98
N SER A 144 13.49 -11.96 2.41
CA SER A 144 14.49 -11.36 1.53
C SER A 144 15.68 -12.29 1.32
N ASN A 145 16.04 -12.48 0.06
CA ASN A 145 17.16 -13.29 -0.39
C ASN A 145 18.46 -12.49 -0.50
N LEU A 146 19.60 -13.18 -0.56
CA LEU A 146 20.93 -12.56 -0.70
C LEU A 146 21.13 -11.85 -2.04
N ASP A 147 20.33 -12.19 -3.05
CA ASP A 147 20.35 -11.57 -4.38
C ASP A 147 19.43 -10.35 -4.50
N GLY A 148 18.73 -9.97 -3.42
CA GLY A 148 17.80 -8.83 -3.38
C GLY A 148 16.35 -9.19 -3.70
N THR A 149 16.08 -10.42 -4.15
CA THR A 149 14.71 -10.88 -4.38
C THR A 149 13.97 -11.14 -3.07
N THR A 150 12.65 -11.25 -3.14
CA THR A 150 11.77 -11.59 -2.03
C THR A 150 10.95 -12.81 -2.40
N ASP A 151 11.07 -13.86 -1.59
CA ASP A 151 10.19 -15.02 -1.66
C ASP A 151 8.97 -14.77 -0.80
N CYS A 152 7.79 -14.90 -1.41
CA CYS A 152 6.53 -14.92 -0.68
C CYS A 152 6.16 -16.34 -0.33
N LEU A 153 5.94 -16.58 0.96
CA LEU A 153 5.53 -17.88 1.47
C LEU A 153 4.01 -17.88 1.74
N ASP A 154 3.38 -19.01 1.44
CA ASP A 154 1.96 -19.27 1.74
C ASP A 154 1.78 -19.74 3.20
#